data_AF-A0A6C0FKQ9-F1
#
_entry.id   AF-A0A6C0FKQ9-F1
#
_cell.length_a   1.000
_cell.length_b   1.000
_cell.length_c   1.000
_cell.angle_alpha   90.00
_cell.angle_beta   90.00
_cell.angle_gamma   90.00
#
_symmetry.space_group_name_H-M   'P 1'
#
loop_
_entity.id
_entity.type
_entity.pdbx_description
1 polymer ?
#
loop_
_entity_poly.entity_id
_entity_poly.type
_entity_poly.pdbx_seq_one_letter_code
_entity_poly.pdbx_strand_id
1 'polypeptide(L)'
;MSHPWDVTVYLVETTDAARGPLTQAHAVLATPDGTTLDGYGRARVPGETDDTTARHALAVAGALRDLARRLALEAGERSGLEREDLPAAC
;
A
#
# COMPACT_ATOMS: atom_id res chain seq x y z
N MET A 1 -26.41 3.11 -5.42
CA MET A 1 -26.00 2.94 -4.01
C MET A 1 -24.50 2.73 -3.97
N SER A 2 -23.77 3.41 -3.10
CA SER A 2 -22.32 3.24 -2.92
C SER A 2 -22.04 2.29 -1.75
N HIS A 3 -21.12 1.35 -1.93
CA HIS A 3 -20.58 0.52 -0.87
C HIS A 3 -19.15 1.00 -0.61
N PRO A 4 -18.88 1.77 0.46
CA PRO A 4 -17.54 2.28 0.72
C PRO A 4 -16.58 1.15 1.10
N TRP A 5 -15.32 1.30 0.69
CA TRP A 5 -14.20 0.42 1.05
C TRP A 5 -13.12 1.30 1.67
N ASP A 6 -12.78 1.02 2.93
CA ASP A 6 -11.83 1.83 3.70
C ASP A 6 -10.49 1.12 3.85
N VAL A 7 -9.39 1.83 3.59
CA VAL A 7 -8.04 1.35 3.81
C VAL A 7 -7.41 2.18 4.92
N THR A 8 -6.97 1.52 5.98
CA THR A 8 -6.19 2.16 7.05
C THR A 8 -4.70 1.95 6.79
N VAL A 9 -3.90 3.02 6.82
CA VAL A 9 -2.45 2.92 6.61
C VAL A 9 -1.70 3.35 7.88
N TYR A 10 -0.90 2.44 8.42
CA TYR A 10 0.00 2.69 9.53
C TYR A 10 1.40 3.01 9.01
N LEU A 11 2.03 4.04 9.56
CA LEU A 11 3.41 4.41 9.27
C LEU A 11 4.28 4.12 10.48
N VAL A 12 5.42 3.48 10.23
CA VAL A 12 6.45 3.21 11.23
C VAL A 12 7.77 3.75 10.71
N GLU A 13 8.43 4.56 11.53
CA GLU A 13 9.74 5.11 11.23
C GLU A 13 10.81 4.44 12.09
N THR A 14 11.88 4.00 11.45
CA THR A 14 13.02 3.37 12.10
C THR A 14 14.29 4.05 11.62
N THR A 15 15.09 4.56 12.55
CA THR A 15 16.39 5.16 12.23
C THR A 15 17.48 4.11 12.36
N ASP A 16 18.15 3.79 11.25
CA ASP A 16 19.35 2.94 11.23
C ASP A 16 20.58 3.85 11.11
N ALA A 17 21.41 3.87 12.17
CA ALA A 17 22.60 4.72 12.23
C ALA A 17 23.59 4.48 11.08
N ALA A 18 23.60 3.29 10.47
CA ALA A 18 24.49 2.96 9.35
C ALA A 18 23.87 3.25 7.97
N ARG A 19 22.53 3.38 7.87
CA ARG A 19 21.83 3.37 6.58
C ARG A 19 20.75 4.46 6.41
N GLY A 20 20.59 5.35 7.39
CA GLY A 20 19.63 6.45 7.36
C GLY A 20 18.20 6.06 7.73
N PRO A 21 17.26 7.03 7.75
CA PRO A 21 15.88 6.81 8.14
C PRO A 21 15.16 5.89 7.15
N LEU A 22 14.46 4.90 7.71
CA LEU A 22 13.60 3.96 6.99
C LEU A 22 12.15 4.24 7.40
N THR A 23 11.27 4.42 6.43
CA THR A 23 9.82 4.38 6.67
C THR A 23 9.26 3.08 6.16
N GLN A 24 8.42 2.47 6.97
CA GLN A 24 7.57 1.35 6.61
C GLN A 24 6.11 1.78 6.65
N ALA A 25 5.31 1.27 5.72
CA ALA A 25 3.88 1.46 5.67
C ALA A 25 3.18 0.11 5.67
N HIS A 26 2.10 0.00 6.43
CA HIS A 26 1.23 -1.17 6.49
C HIS A 26 -0.20 -0.72 6.20
N ALA A 27 -0.73 -1.12 5.05
CA ALA A 27 -2.08 -0.84 4.62
C ALA A 27 -2.99 -2.04 4.95
N VAL A 28 -4.12 -1.79 5.59
CA VAL A 28 -5.08 -2.81 6.01
C VAL A 28 -6.43 -2.52 5.36
N LEU A 29 -6.99 -3.53 4.71
CA LEU A 29 -8.34 -3.51 4.15
C LEU A 29 -9.15 -4.66 4.76
N ALA A 30 -10.26 -4.32 5.41
CA ALA A 30 -11.27 -5.30 5.80
C ALA A 30 -12.32 -5.40 4.69
N THR A 31 -12.49 -6.59 4.13
CA THR A 31 -13.50 -6.84 3.10
C THR A 31 -14.85 -7.21 3.71
N PRO A 32 -15.98 -7.00 3.01
CA PRO A 32 -17.32 -7.24 3.57
C PRO A 32 -17.61 -8.69 3.99
N ASP A 33 -16.86 -9.64 3.45
CA ASP A 33 -16.93 -11.08 3.79
C ASP A 33 -16.13 -11.44 5.06
N GLY A 34 -15.53 -10.46 5.72
CA GLY A 34 -14.76 -10.63 6.95
C GLY A 34 -13.28 -10.97 6.73
N THR A 35 -12.82 -11.07 5.48
CA THR A 35 -11.39 -11.24 5.18
C THR A 35 -10.63 -9.94 5.43
N THR A 36 -9.39 -10.05 5.92
CA THR A 36 -8.49 -8.89 6.05
C THR A 36 -7.32 -9.08 5.10
N LEU A 37 -7.01 -8.03 4.35
CA LEU A 37 -5.87 -7.99 3.44
C LEU A 37 -4.86 -6.94 3.91
N ASP A 38 -3.61 -7.36 3.99
CA ASP A 38 -2.48 -6.54 4.41
C ASP A 38 -1.55 -6.26 3.24
N GLY A 39 -1.24 -4.98 3.01
CA GLY A 39 -0.21 -4.53 2.08
C GLY A 39 0.95 -3.87 2.81
N TYR A 40 2.17 -4.10 2.32
CA TYR A 40 3.38 -3.55 2.96
C TYR A 40 4.22 -2.75 1.97
N GLY A 41 4.75 -1.63 2.45
CA GLY A 41 5.62 -0.73 1.70
C GLY A 41 6.79 -0.27 2.54
N ARG A 42 7.88 0.08 1.88
CA ARG A 42 9.06 0.66 2.53
C ARG A 42 9.71 1.69 1.63
N ALA A 43 10.21 2.75 2.24
CA ALA A 43 10.93 3.79 1.54
C ALA A 43 12.14 4.23 2.35
N ARG A 44 13.23 4.49 1.62
CA ARG A 44 14.46 5.07 2.14
C ARG A 44 14.91 6.14 1.16
N VAL A 45 15.31 7.30 1.68
CA VAL A 45 15.98 8.31 0.88
C VAL A 45 17.49 8.16 1.11
N PRO A 46 18.29 7.90 0.06
CA PRO A 46 19.73 7.86 0.18
C PRO A 46 20.31 9.28 0.26
N GLY A 47 21.28 9.50 1.18
CA GLY A 47 22.01 10.76 1.31
C GLY A 47 21.46 11.69 2.40
N GLU A 48 21.85 12.97 2.34
CA GLU A 48 21.48 14.00 3.33
C GLU A 48 20.07 14.58 3.13
N THR A 49 19.37 14.23 2.05
CA THR A 49 18.04 14.76 1.76
C THR A 49 17.00 14.05 2.62
N ASP A 50 16.70 14.61 3.79
CA ASP A 50 15.62 14.13 4.65
C ASP A 50 14.26 14.72 4.23
N ASP A 51 13.74 14.28 3.08
CA ASP A 51 12.35 14.56 2.70
C ASP A 51 11.43 13.50 3.31
N THR A 52 10.99 13.79 4.54
CA THR A 52 10.07 12.93 5.30
C THR A 52 8.76 12.71 4.54
N THR A 53 8.20 13.75 3.92
CA THR A 53 6.92 13.67 3.21
C THR A 53 7.02 12.78 1.97
N ALA A 54 8.08 12.94 1.16
CA ALA A 54 8.30 12.08 0.01
C ALA A 54 8.54 10.62 0.42
N ARG A 55 9.30 10.39 1.49
CA ARG A 55 9.56 9.06 2.04
C ARG A 55 8.26 8.40 2.53
N HIS A 56 7.41 9.12 3.25
CA HIS A 56 6.08 8.63 3.66
C HIS A 56 5.22 8.29 2.44
N ALA A 57 5.08 9.22 1.49
CA ALA A 57 4.28 9.02 0.29
C ALA A 57 4.73 7.77 -0.49
N LEU A 58 6.03 7.57 -0.64
CA LEU A 58 6.58 6.41 -1.34
C LEU A 58 6.33 5.10 -0.58
N ALA A 59 6.46 5.09 0.74
CA ALA A 59 6.14 3.92 1.55
C ALA A 59 4.64 3.57 1.45
N VAL A 60 3.77 4.58 1.58
CA VAL A 60 2.31 4.42 1.44
C VAL A 60 1.95 3.90 0.04
N ALA A 61 2.49 4.49 -1.02
CA ALA A 61 2.26 4.04 -2.40
C ALA A 61 2.68 2.57 -2.59
N GLY A 62 3.80 2.16 -2.00
CA GLY A 62 4.24 0.77 -1.97
C GLY A 62 3.25 -0.17 -1.29
N ALA A 63 2.77 0.22 -0.09
CA ALA A 63 1.80 -0.58 0.66
C ALA A 63 0.47 -0.72 -0.08
N LEU A 64 -0.03 0.37 -0.69
CA LEU A 64 -1.26 0.35 -1.48
C LEU A 64 -1.10 -0.49 -2.76
N ARG A 65 0.07 -0.45 -3.41
CA ARG A 65 0.36 -1.31 -4.57
C ARG A 65 0.39 -2.79 -4.19
N ASP A 66 1.03 -3.14 -3.07
CA ASP A 66 1.04 -4.52 -2.57
C ASP A 66 -0.38 -4.99 -2.20
N LEU A 67 -1.15 -4.14 -1.51
CA LEU A 67 -2.55 -4.40 -1.18
C LEU A 67 -3.41 -4.63 -2.43
N ALA A 68 -3.28 -3.76 -3.44
CA ALA A 68 -4.01 -3.88 -4.69
C ALA A 68 -3.66 -5.18 -5.44
N ARG A 69 -2.38 -5.58 -5.44
CA ARG A 69 -1.96 -6.87 -6.02
C ARG A 69 -2.64 -8.05 -5.30
N ARG A 70 -2.65 -8.04 -3.97
CA ARG A 70 -3.27 -9.11 -3.16
C ARG A 70 -4.77 -9.17 -3.34
N LEU A 71 -5.45 -8.02 -3.34
CA LEU A 71 -6.88 -7.95 -3.60
C LEU A 71 -7.23 -8.52 -4.98
N ALA A 72 -6.44 -8.22 -6.01
CA ALA A 72 -6.66 -8.77 -7.35
C ALA A 72 -6.46 -10.30 -7.40
N LEU A 73 -5.42 -10.83 -6.72
CA LEU A 73 -5.19 -12.27 -6.62
C LEU A 73 -6.34 -12.97 -5.91
N GLU A 74 -6.71 -12.48 -4.73
CA GLU A 74 -7.79 -12.99 -3.91
C GLU A 74 -9.14 -12.97 -4.67
N ALA A 75 -9.44 -11.88 -5.37
CA ALA A 75 -10.64 -11.80 -6.22
C ALA A 75 -10.58 -12.81 -7.36
N GLY A 76 -9.44 -12.92 -8.06
CA GLY A 76 -9.24 -13.86 -9.16
C GLY A 76 -9.40 -15.32 -8.73
N GLU A 77 -8.84 -15.70 -7.59
CA GLU A 77 -8.99 -17.04 -7.00
C GLU A 77 -10.45 -17.38 -6.71
N ARG A 78 -11.26 -16.41 -6.25
CA ARG A 78 -12.68 -16.64 -5.93
C ARG A 78 -13.61 -16.72 -7.13
N SER A 79 -13.27 -16.10 -8.26
CA SER A 79 -14.30 -15.72 -9.23
C SER A 79 -13.97 -15.97 -10.69
N GLY A 80 -12.72 -16.28 -11.05
CA GLY A 80 -12.33 -16.46 -12.46
C GLY A 80 -12.57 -15.21 -13.32
N LEU A 81 -12.69 -14.04 -12.69
CA LEU A 81 -12.93 -12.75 -13.33
C LEU A 81 -11.61 -12.14 -13.82
N GLU A 82 -11.65 -11.52 -15.00
CA GLU A 82 -10.54 -10.75 -15.54
C GLU A 82 -10.60 -9.29 -15.08
N ARG A 83 -9.44 -8.69 -14.85
CA ARG A 83 -9.32 -7.27 -14.50
C ARG A 83 -9.53 -6.43 -15.76
N GLU A 84 -10.53 -5.57 -15.76
CA GLU A 84 -10.72 -4.54 -16.77
C GLU A 84 -10.05 -3.24 -16.30
N ASP A 85 -9.04 -2.77 -17.03
CA ASP A 85 -8.40 -1.49 -16.73
C ASP A 85 -9.28 -0.34 -17.21
N LEU A 86 -9.49 0.64 -16.34
CA LEU A 86 -10.19 1.86 -16.72
C LEU A 86 -9.39 2.63 -17.77
N PRO A 87 -10.05 3.27 -18.75
CA PRO A 87 -9.36 4.15 -19.68
C PRO A 87 -8.65 5.24 -18.88
N ALA A 88 -7.36 5.43 -19.14
CA ALA A 88 -6.61 6.53 -18.54
C ALA A 88 -7.36 7.83 -18.88
N ALA A 89 -7.83 8.53 -17.85
CA ALA A 89 -8.37 9.86 -18.03
C ALA A 89 -7.21 10.77 -18.50
N CYS A 90 -7.30 11.23 -19.75
CA CYS A 90 -6.39 12.22 -20.33
C CYS A 90 -6.54 13.58 -19.63
#